data_AF-A0A2X4TUX4-F1
#
_entry.id   AF-A0A2X4TUX4-F1
#
_cell.length_a   1.000
_cell.length_b   1.000
_cell.length_c   1.000
_cell.angle_alpha   90.00
_cell.angle_beta   90.00
_cell.angle_gamma   90.00
#
_symmetry.space_group_name_H-M   'P 1'
#
loop_
_entity.id
_entity.type
_entity.pdbx_description
1 polymer ?
#
loop_
_entity_poly.entity_id
_entity_poly.type
_entity_poly.pdbx_seq_one_letter_code
_entity_poly.pdbx_strand_id
1 'polypeptide(L)' 'MYQQQVITQLLAWIEQNLDQPLTLDDIAAKSGYSKWHLQRLFKQLTGHVLGTYAGAED' A
#
# COMPACT_ATOMS: atom_id res chain seq x y z
N MET A 1 -10.58 12.73 3.94
CA MET A 1 -11.25 12.64 2.62
C MET A 1 -10.27 12.21 1.51
N TYR A 2 -9.21 12.97 1.17
CA TYR A 2 -8.27 12.56 0.09
C TYR A 2 -7.41 11.33 0.42
N GLN A 3 -6.74 11.30 1.58
CA GLN A 3 -5.86 10.19 1.96
C GLN A 3 -6.59 8.84 2.06
N GLN A 4 -7.83 8.85 2.55
CA GLN A 4 -8.67 7.64 2.59
C GLN A 4 -8.99 7.13 1.19
N GLN A 5 -9.31 8.01 0.23
CA GLN A 5 -9.53 7.61 -1.16
C GLN A 5 -8.28 7.01 -1.78
N VAL A 6 -7.10 7.59 -1.53
CA VAL A 6 -5.83 7.02 -2.01
C VAL A 6 -5.60 5.63 -1.43
N ILE A 7 -5.80 5.43 -0.12
CA ILE A 7 -5.62 4.10 0.50
C ILE A 7 -6.66 3.09 -0.04
N THR A 8 -7.92 3.47 -0.20
CA THR A 8 -8.94 2.57 -0.75
C THR A 8 -8.64 2.16 -2.19
N GLN A 9 -8.21 3.09 -3.04
CA GLN A 9 -7.79 2.75 -4.41
C GLN A 9 -6.52 1.92 -4.44
N LEU A 10 -5.58 2.19 -3.52
CA LEU A 10 -4.37 1.41 -3.40
C LEU A 10 -4.65 -0.03 -2.96
N LEU A 11 -5.58 -0.24 -2.02
CA LEU A 11 -6.02 -1.57 -1.60
C LEU A 11 -6.60 -2.35 -2.77
N ALA A 12 -7.55 -1.76 -3.50
CA ALA A 12 -8.13 -2.41 -4.68
C ALA A 12 -7.08 -2.74 -5.74
N TRP A 13 -6.07 -1.88 -5.91
CA TRP A 13 -4.96 -2.17 -6.82
C TRP A 13 -4.07 -3.31 -6.31
N ILE A 14 -3.72 -3.35 -5.02
CA ILE A 14 -2.94 -4.45 -4.43
C ILE A 14 -3.70 -5.78 -4.62
N GLU A 15 -4.99 -5.81 -4.29
CA GLU A 15 -5.85 -7.00 -4.42
C GLU A 15 -5.92 -7.52 -5.88
N GLN A 16 -5.89 -6.62 -6.86
CA GLN A 16 -5.86 -6.98 -8.30
C GLN A 16 -4.48 -7.45 -8.79
N ASN A 17 -3.43 -7.26 -8.01
CA ASN A 17 -2.05 -7.58 -8.41
C ASN A 17 -1.39 -8.61 -7.48
N LEU A 18 -2.16 -9.35 -6.66
CA LEU A 18 -1.66 -10.38 -5.76
C LEU A 18 -0.95 -11.55 -6.46
N ASP A 19 -1.27 -11.78 -7.75
CA ASP A 19 -0.61 -12.82 -8.57
C ASP A 19 0.78 -12.39 -9.09
N GLN A 20 1.20 -11.16 -8.83
CA GLN A 20 2.50 -10.62 -9.21
C GLN A 20 3.35 -10.33 -7.97
N PRO A 21 4.68 -10.53 -8.03
CA PRO A 21 5.56 -10.10 -6.95
C PRO A 21 5.56 -8.57 -6.90
N LEU A 22 4.87 -8.00 -5.92
CA LEU A 22 4.88 -6.56 -5.64
C LEU A 22 5.95 -6.26 -4.60
N THR A 23 6.80 -5.28 -4.87
CA THR A 23 7.69 -4.71 -3.84
C THR A 23 7.02 -3.55 -3.14
N LEU A 24 7.50 -3.22 -1.94
CA LEU A 24 7.04 -2.01 -1.24
C LEU A 24 7.32 -0.71 -2.02
N ASP A 25 8.34 -0.70 -2.88
CA ASP A 25 8.68 0.43 -3.73
C ASP A 25 7.68 0.61 -4.89
N ASP A 26 7.20 -0.49 -5.49
CA ASP A 26 6.13 -0.45 -6.50
C ASP A 26 4.85 0.16 -5.92
N ILE A 27 4.48 -0.29 -4.72
CA ILE A 27 3.29 0.19 -4.02
C ILE A 27 3.44 1.67 -3.64
N ALA A 28 4.62 2.08 -3.18
CA ALA A 28 4.93 3.48 -2.87
C ALA A 28 4.82 4.36 -4.13
N ALA A 29 5.45 3.94 -5.24
CA ALA A 29 5.40 4.63 -6.52
C ALA A 29 3.96 4.78 -7.04
N LYS A 30 3.14 3.73 -6.92
CA LYS A 30 1.72 3.76 -7.30
C LYS A 30 0.92 4.78 -6.49
N SER A 31 1.20 4.89 -5.20
CA SER A 31 0.49 5.79 -4.29
C SER A 31 0.89 7.27 -4.44
N GLY A 32 2.05 7.55 -5.05
CA GLY A 32 2.66 8.88 -5.09
C GLY A 32 3.26 9.34 -3.75
N TYR A 33 3.30 8.47 -2.74
CA TYR A 33 3.91 8.74 -1.44
C TYR A 33 5.27 8.05 -1.31
N SER A 34 6.11 8.58 -0.43
CA SER A 34 7.30 7.84 0.01
C SER A 34 6.91 6.56 0.76
N LYS A 35 7.74 5.54 0.65
CA LYS A 35 7.57 4.23 1.34
C LYS A 35 7.28 4.40 2.84
N TRP A 36 8.02 5.28 3.53
CA TRP A 36 7.79 5.56 4.96
C TRP A 36 6.43 6.22 5.24
N HIS A 37 6.07 7.24 4.46
CA HIS A 37 4.78 7.92 4.66
C HIS A 37 3.62 6.97 4.39
N LEU A 38 3.72 6.18 3.33
CA LEU A 38 2.70 5.22 2.95
C LEU A 38 2.52 4.13 4.01
N GLN A 39 3.60 3.54 4.52
CA GLN A 39 3.52 2.52 5.57
C GLN A 39 2.83 3.06 6.84
N ARG A 40 3.18 4.30 7.25
CA ARG A 40 2.56 4.93 8.42
C ARG A 40 1.08 5.22 8.18
N LEU A 41 0.74 5.81 7.04
CA LEU A 41 -0.62 6.17 6.67
C LEU A 41 -1.52 4.93 6.55
N PHE A 42 -1.01 3.89 5.90
CA PHE A 42 -1.69 2.61 5.75
C PHE A 42 -2.00 2.01 7.13
N LYS A 43 -1.00 1.89 8.01
CA LYS A 43 -1.20 1.37 9.36
C LYS A 43 -2.19 2.19 10.19
N GLN A 44 -2.17 3.51 10.06
CA GLN A 44 -3.12 4.38 10.76
C GLN A 44 -4.57 4.19 10.29
N LEU A 45 -4.78 3.89 9.00
CA LEU A 45 -6.11 3.77 8.40
C LEU A 45 -6.66 2.35 8.40
N THR A 46 -5.81 1.34 8.29
CA THR A 46 -6.22 -0.08 8.19
C THR A 46 -5.90 -0.90 9.43
N GLY A 47 -4.99 -0.44 10.30
CA GLY A 47 -4.49 -1.20 11.43
C GLY A 47 -3.44 -2.27 11.07
N HIS A 48 -3.15 -2.47 9.78
CA HIS A 48 -2.24 -3.51 9.28
C HIS A 48 -0.90 -2.94 8.81
N VAL A 49 0.13 -3.78 8.79
CA VAL A 49 1.42 -3.44 8.18
C VAL A 49 1.34 -3.70 6.68
N LEU A 50 1.72 -2.72 5.87
CA LEU A 50 1.58 -2.77 4.42
C LEU A 50 2.30 -3.97 3.78
N GLY A 51 3.55 -4.23 4.15
CA GLY A 51 4.33 -5.35 3.57
C GLY A 51 3.68 -6.71 3.85
N THR A 52 3.27 -6.93 5.10
CA THR A 52 2.55 -8.15 5.49
C THR A 52 1.21 -8.29 4.77
N TYR A 53 0.49 -7.19 4.58
CA TYR A 53 -0.81 -7.22 3.90
C TYR A 53 -0.67 -7.50 2.40
N ALA A 54 0.32 -6.88 1.74
CA ALA A 54 0.53 -7.02 0.31
C ALA A 54 1.30 -8.30 -0.08
N GLY A 55 1.80 -9.08 0.89
CA GLY A 55 2.76 -10.17 0.62
C GLY A 55 4.08 -9.66 0.03
N ALA A 56 4.36 -8.37 0.20
CA ALA A 56 5.53 -7.70 -0.34
C ALA A 56 6.69 -7.85 0.64
N GLU A 57 7.73 -8.55 0.21
CA GLU A 57 9.04 -8.57 0.88
C GLU A 57 9.88 -7.37 0.40
N ASP A 58 10.91 -7.01 1.17
CA ASP A 58 11.85 -5.92 0.82
C ASP A 58 12.91 -6.40 -0.18
#